data_AF-A0A1M4EMP3-F1
#
_entry.id   AF-A0A1M4EMP3-F1
#
_cell.length_a   1.000
_cell.length_b   1.000
_cell.length_c   1.000
_cell.angle_alpha   90.00
_cell.angle_beta   90.00
_cell.angle_gamma   90.00
#
_symmetry.space_group_name_H-M   'P 1'
#
loop_
_entity.id
_entity.type
_entity.pdbx_description
1 polymer ?
#
loop_
_entity_poly.entity_id
_entity_poly.type
_entity_poly.pdbx_seq_one_letter_code
_entity_poly.pdbx_strand_id
1 'polypeptide(L)' 'MLTGLFWLDAVERMVRAAASSALATIGTGALGIFDVAWSGVASIAGLAAVVSLLTSIVAGTGGDPATAGFTTDTR' A
#
# COMPACT_ATOMS: atom_id res chain seq x y z
N MET A 1 14.73 11.31 6.36
CA MET A 1 13.63 10.38 6.68
C MET A 1 12.23 11.04 6.69
N LEU A 2 12.11 12.36 6.53
CA LEU A 2 10.80 13.06 6.56
C LEU A 2 10.71 14.12 5.45
N THR A 3 10.95 13.73 4.20
CA THR A 3 10.68 14.61 3.06
C THR A 3 9.21 14.47 2.66
N GLY A 4 8.58 15.55 2.21
CA GLY A 4 7.19 15.50 1.74
C GLY A 4 6.97 14.45 0.63
N LEU A 5 8.00 14.22 -0.20
CA LEU A 5 7.99 13.18 -1.24
C LEU A 5 7.91 11.76 -0.69
N PHE A 6 8.57 11.46 0.44
CA PHE A 6 8.50 10.15 1.07
C PHE A 6 7.07 9.83 1.54
N TRP A 7 6.42 10.80 2.20
CA TRP A 7 5.05 10.62 2.66
C TRP A 7 4.04 10.51 1.51
N LEU A 8 4.29 11.21 0.39
CA LEU A 8 3.46 11.10 -0.81
C LEU A 8 3.57 9.71 -1.44
N ASP A 9 4.79 9.18 -1.61
CA ASP A 9 5.01 7.80 -2.09
C ASP A 9 4.42 6.75 -1.12
N ALA A 10 4.61 6.94 0.19
CA ALA A 10 4.02 6.06 1.20
C ALA A 10 2.49 6.01 1.09
N VAL A 11 1.82 7.16 0.96
CA VAL A 11 0.36 7.22 0.81
C VAL A 11 -0.09 6.60 -0.51
N GLU A 12 0.62 6.83 -1.62
CA GLU A 12 0.30 6.16 -2.89
C GLU A 12 0.36 4.64 -2.74
N ARG A 13 1.41 4.12 -2.08
CA ARG A 13 1.58 2.69 -1.83
C ARG A 13 0.52 2.12 -0.89
N MET A 14 0.08 2.89 0.11
CA MET A 14 -1.02 2.50 0.98
C MET A 14 -2.33 2.34 0.20
N VAL A 15 -2.67 3.34 -0.62
CA VAL A 15 -3.91 3.32 -1.42
C VAL A 15 -3.86 2.20 -2.45
N ARG A 16 -2.71 1.98 -3.09
CA ARG A 16 -2.53 0.90 -4.06
C ARG A 16 -2.68 -0.48 -3.42
N ALA A 17 -2.16 -0.68 -2.20
CA ALA A 17 -2.35 -1.91 -1.43
C ALA A 17 -3.82 -2.11 -1.00
N ALA A 18 -4.49 -1.05 -0.55
CA ALA A 18 -5.91 -1.07 -0.21
C ALA A 18 -6.79 -1.47 -1.41
N ALA A 19 -6.55 -0.87 -2.58
CA ALA A 19 -7.28 -1.17 -3.80
C ALA A 19 -7.05 -2.62 -4.27
N SER A 20 -5.80 -3.08 -4.29
CA SER A 20 -5.48 -4.44 -4.73
C SER A 20 -6.09 -5.52 -3.82
N SER A 21 -6.04 -5.31 -2.51
CA SER A 21 -6.67 -6.22 -1.54
C SER A 21 -8.19 -6.18 -1.60
N ALA A 22 -8.80 -5.01 -1.77
CA ALA A 22 -10.24 -4.89 -2.00
C ALA A 22 -10.68 -5.69 -3.23
N LEU A 23 -9.98 -5.55 -4.36
CA LEU A 23 -10.24 -6.31 -5.59
C LEU A 23 -10.14 -7.82 -5.37
N ALA A 24 -9.12 -8.28 -4.62
CA ALA A 24 -8.96 -9.69 -4.29
C ALA A 24 -10.14 -10.25 -3.48
N THR A 25 -10.70 -9.43 -2.57
CA THR A 25 -11.81 -9.85 -1.70
C THR A 25 -13.17 -9.78 -2.35
N ILE A 26 -13.37 -8.91 -3.34
CA ILE A 26 -14.65 -8.81 -4.08
C ILE A 26 -14.87 -10.05 -4.95
N GLY A 27 -13.81 -10.69 -5.45
CA GLY A 27 -13.87 -11.84 -6.34
C GLY A 27 -14.28 -13.18 -5.72
N THR A 28 -14.57 -13.24 -4.41
CA THR A 28 -14.70 -14.51 -3.67
C THR A 28 -16.10 -15.13 -3.67
N GLY A 29 -17.05 -14.66 -4.50
CA GLY A 29 -18.36 -15.33 -4.66
C GLY A 29 -19.59 -14.44 -4.83
N ALA A 30 -19.44 -13.12 -4.85
CA ALA A 30 -20.55 -12.19 -5.10
C ALA A 30 -20.89 -12.12 -6.60
N LEU A 31 -22.17 -12.32 -6.96
CA LEU A 31 -22.65 -12.17 -8.34
C LEU A 31 -22.97 -10.72 -8.72
N GLY A 32 -23.16 -9.84 -7.73
CA GLY A 32 -23.52 -8.44 -7.93
C GLY A 32 -22.98 -7.50 -6.84
N ILE A 33 -22.98 -6.20 -7.13
CA ILE A 33 -22.36 -5.16 -6.29
C ILE A 33 -22.99 -5.03 -4.89
N PHE A 34 -24.25 -5.44 -4.73
CA PHE A 34 -24.96 -5.42 -3.44
C PHE A 34 -24.76 -6.70 -2.62
N ASP A 35 -24.29 -7.78 -3.25
CA ASP A 35 -24.05 -9.07 -2.60
C ASP A 35 -22.69 -9.10 -1.88
N VAL A 36 -21.82 -8.15 -2.22
CA VAL A 36 -20.49 -8.00 -1.61
C VAL A 36 -20.62 -7.59 -0.14
N ALA A 37 -19.94 -8.33 0.74
CA ALA A 37 -19.79 -7.98 2.15
C ALA A 37 -18.83 -6.79 2.33
N TRP A 38 -19.30 -5.58 2.04
CA TRP A 38 -18.51 -4.34 2.04
C TRP A 38 -17.76 -4.06 3.34
N SER A 39 -18.33 -4.46 4.49
CA SER A 39 -17.67 -4.34 5.79
C SER A 39 -16.39 -5.18 5.87
N GLY A 40 -16.42 -6.41 5.35
CA GLY A 40 -15.26 -7.30 5.27
C GLY A 40 -14.22 -6.77 4.30
N VAL A 41 -14.65 -6.34 3.11
CA VAL A 41 -13.78 -5.73 2.09
C VAL A 41 -13.05 -4.51 2.64
N ALA A 42 -13.77 -3.59 3.29
CA ALA A 42 -13.18 -2.40 3.89
C ALA A 42 -12.19 -2.73 5.02
N SER A 43 -12.49 -3.75 5.83
CA SER A 43 -11.62 -4.20 6.92
C SER A 43 -10.30 -4.76 6.38
N ILE A 44 -10.36 -5.59 5.34
CA ILE A 44 -9.17 -6.20 4.72
C ILE A 44 -8.35 -5.13 3.98
N ALA A 45 -9.01 -4.23 3.25
CA ALA A 45 -8.36 -3.12 2.58
C ALA A 45 -7.66 -2.17 3.57
N GLY A 46 -8.31 -1.87 4.70
CA GLY A 46 -7.72 -1.10 5.79
C GLY A 46 -6.49 -1.76 6.38
N LEU A 47 -6.54 -3.08 6.63
CA LEU A 47 -5.38 -3.84 7.11
C LEU A 47 -4.23 -3.80 6.11
N ALA A 48 -4.50 -4.00 4.82
CA ALA A 48 -3.47 -3.91 3.77
C ALA A 48 -2.83 -2.52 3.69
N ALA A 49 -3.61 -1.45 3.84
CA ALA A 49 -3.10 -0.08 3.89
C ALA A 49 -2.15 0.13 5.08
N VAL A 50 -2.53 -0.34 6.28
CA VAL A 50 -1.72 -0.24 7.49
C VAL A 50 -0.41 -1.03 7.34
N VAL A 51 -0.47 -2.25 6.81
CA VAL A 51 0.72 -3.06 6.55
C VAL A 51 1.65 -2.38 5.54
N SER A 52 1.10 -1.79 4.47
CA SER A 52 1.87 -1.04 3.48
C SER A 52 2.58 0.17 4.09
N LEU A 53 1.88 0.91 4.96
CA LEU A 53 2.47 2.03 5.69
C LEU A 53 3.62 1.60 6.60
N LEU A 54 3.40 0.58 7.44
CA LEU A 54 4.43 0.05 8.33
C LEU A 54 5.65 -0.45 7.54
N THR A 55 5.41 -1.09 6.39
CA THR A 55 6.49 -1.53 5.49
C THR A 55 7.26 -0.34 4.92
N SER A 56 6.57 0.74 4.53
CA SER A 56 7.21 1.97 4.07
C SER A 56 8.07 2.62 5.16
N ILE A 57 7.60 2.63 6.42
CA ILE A 57 8.36 3.13 7.57
C ILE A 57 9.63 2.28 7.78
N VAL A 58 9.50 0.95 7.78
CA VAL A 58 10.65 0.04 7.92
C VAL A 58 11.66 0.27 6.78
N ALA A 59 11.19 0.33 5.53
CA ALA A 59 12.05 0.58 4.36
C ALA A 59 12.77 1.94 4.45
N GLY A 60 12.10 2.97 4.94
CA GLY A 60 12.68 4.30 5.14
C GLY A 60 13.73 4.36 6.27
N THR A 61 13.77 3.38 7.17
CA THR A 61 14.69 3.33 8.33
C THR A 61 15.87 2.36 8.14
N GLY A 62 15.77 1.37 7.26
CA GLY A 62 16.75 0.29 7.10
C GLY A 62 17.48 0.22 5.75
N GLY A 63 17.29 1.18 4.84
CA GLY A 63 17.89 1.15 3.51
C GLY A 63 19.36 1.54 3.51
N ASP A 64 20.24 0.57 3.25
CA ASP A 64 21.66 0.80 2.99
C ASP A 64 21.83 1.61 1.68
N PRO A 65 22.48 2.78 1.69
CA PRO A 65 22.56 3.68 0.53
C PRO A 65 23.36 3.08 -0.65
N ALA A 66 24.07 1.97 -0.44
CA ALA A 66 24.78 1.23 -1.48
C ALA A 66 23.91 0.25 -2.28
N THR A 67 22.65 0.02 -1.88
CA THR A 67 21.72 -0.82 -2.65
C THR A 67 21.21 -0.03 -3.86
N ALA A 68 21.31 -0.65 -5.05
CA ALA A 68 21.15 -0.07 -6.39
C ALA A 68 19.86 0.75 -6.68
N GLY A 69 18.91 0.86 -5.74
CA GLY A 69 17.66 1.59 -5.90
C GLY A 69 17.72 3.09 -5.58
N PHE A 70 18.85 3.61 -5.07
CA PHE A 70 19.00 5.04 -4.72
C PHE A 70 19.84 5.85 -5.73
N THR A 71 20.01 5.39 -6.97
CA THR A 71 20.49 6.28 -8.03
C THR A 71 19.41 7.34 -8.27
N THR A 72 19.53 8.43 -7.51
CA THR A 72 18.95 9.71 -7.89
C THR A 72 19.64 10.03 -9.20
N ASP A 73 18.95 9.79 -10.30
CA ASP A 73 19.40 10.16 -11.62
C ASP A 73 19.68 11.67 -11.59
N THR A 74 20.95 12.03 -11.55
CA THR A 74 21.44 13.42 -11.56
C THR A 74 21.92 13.84 -12.94
N ARG A 75 21.39 13.26 -14.04
CA ARG A 75 21.64 13.77 -15.40
C ARG A 75 20.48 13.55 -16.37
#